data_AF-A0A4S5BZU5-F1
#
_entry.id   AF-A0A4S5BZU5-F1
#
_cell.length_a   1.000
_cell.length_b   1.000
_cell.length_c   1.000
_cell.angle_alpha   90.00
_cell.angle_beta   90.00
_cell.angle_gamma   90.00
#
_symmetry.space_group_name_H-M   'P 1'
#
loop_
_entity.id
_entity.type
_entity.pdbx_description
1 polymer ?
#
loop_
_entity_poly.entity_id
_entity_poly.type
_entity_poly.pdbx_seq_one_letter_code
_entity_poly.pdbx_strand_id
1 'polypeptide(L)'
;MATTTSYTAWACLSVGVALCATTAAQAQAPITPNTSSLQSCAAVVSDNERLACFDALVSPPSPMTRSGNGAWYGTAPESTAVPPATAAQLTLPVAAAPADTDNGEGCRNHDYDTTSRMWELTSETDCGNFRFRGYRPMIFALSTSNRINRQPYSPGLDNGLAEYQDYQRPETRIQLSIRTKLASNIFTSDASNKRDSLWFGFTSNSYWQAFNGTLSRPFRNTDYQPELMYVYPLEWKLLGQAKLRYAGLGINHQSNGQSNPLSRSWNRYYMMLGLDVNPEVRLQARLWHRIKEDAAKDDNPNISDYIGRGEFTAAWDVNKTNTLVMTARSSLRSNSRGSTQLEWFHTLGEQLTGGKSNLRLYTSLFSGYGDSLIDYNFRRTVFSVGVSLLDF
;
A
#
# COMPACT_ATOMS: atom_id res chain seq x y z
N MET A 1 45.97 43.03 -14.66
CA MET A 1 45.01 44.16 -14.54
C MET A 1 43.77 43.73 -15.31
N ALA A 2 42.77 43.16 -14.63
CA ALA A 2 41.57 43.83 -14.10
C ALA A 2 40.50 44.02 -15.20
N THR A 3 39.47 43.14 -15.22
CA THR A 3 38.02 43.41 -14.95
C THR A 3 37.33 44.17 -16.11
N THR A 4 36.12 43.88 -16.61
CA THR A 4 34.89 43.29 -16.05
C THR A 4 33.87 43.13 -17.20
N THR A 5 32.98 42.14 -17.11
CA THR A 5 31.89 41.88 -18.07
C THR A 5 30.70 42.82 -17.84
N SER A 6 30.17 43.41 -18.92
CA SER A 6 29.05 44.36 -18.91
C SER A 6 27.69 43.65 -19.01
N TYR A 7 26.75 44.01 -18.13
CA TYR A 7 25.32 43.72 -18.25
C TYR A 7 24.63 44.82 -19.05
N THR A 8 23.87 44.47 -20.08
CA THR A 8 23.02 45.40 -20.84
C THR A 8 21.70 45.63 -20.10
N ALA A 9 21.52 46.86 -19.64
CA ALA A 9 20.26 47.44 -19.19
C ALA A 9 19.45 47.95 -20.40
N TRP A 10 18.14 47.72 -20.42
CA TRP A 10 17.20 48.47 -21.25
C TRP A 10 16.14 49.09 -20.34
N ALA A 11 16.07 50.41 -20.35
CA ALA A 11 15.08 51.19 -19.64
C ALA A 11 14.49 52.26 -20.59
N CYS A 12 13.18 52.48 -20.44
CA CYS A 12 12.39 53.70 -20.75
C CYS A 12 12.02 53.96 -22.24
N LEU A 13 10.84 54.47 -22.62
CA LEU A 13 9.86 55.31 -21.91
C LEU A 13 8.46 55.34 -22.62
N SER A 14 7.37 55.19 -21.84
CA SER A 14 6.08 55.97 -21.82
C SER A 14 5.11 56.02 -23.04
N VAL A 15 3.77 56.18 -22.99
CA VAL A 15 2.78 56.82 -22.08
C VAL A 15 1.39 56.17 -22.32
N GLY A 16 0.56 55.88 -21.31
CA GLY A 16 -0.77 56.54 -21.23
C GLY A 16 -1.80 55.89 -20.28
N VAL A 17 -1.88 56.47 -19.07
CA VAL A 17 -3.03 56.77 -18.17
C VAL A 17 -4.36 55.99 -18.29
N ALA A 18 -4.75 55.33 -17.18
CA ALA A 18 -6.12 55.39 -16.64
C ALA A 18 -6.20 54.94 -15.15
N LEU A 19 -6.64 55.88 -14.30
CA LEU A 19 -7.24 55.82 -12.96
C LEU A 19 -7.04 54.59 -12.04
N CYS A 20 -6.32 54.81 -10.93
CA CYS A 20 -6.34 53.97 -9.74
C CYS A 20 -7.63 54.18 -8.92
N ALA A 21 -8.38 53.10 -8.68
CA ALA A 21 -9.28 52.96 -7.54
C ALA A 21 -8.74 51.82 -6.66
N THR A 22 -8.13 52.17 -5.53
CA THR A 22 -7.70 51.22 -4.50
C THR A 22 -8.93 50.75 -3.72
N THR A 23 -9.36 49.50 -3.93
CA THR A 23 -10.23 48.83 -2.97
C THR A 23 -9.37 48.25 -1.86
N ALA A 24 -9.40 48.90 -0.70
CA ALA A 24 -8.93 48.31 0.54
C ALA A 24 -9.80 47.09 0.85
N ALA A 25 -9.26 45.88 0.72
CA ALA A 25 -9.88 44.70 1.31
C ALA A 25 -9.79 44.85 2.83
N GLN A 26 -10.93 45.07 3.49
CA GLN A 26 -11.05 44.98 4.94
C GLN A 26 -10.78 43.54 5.35
N ALA A 27 -9.67 43.31 6.04
CA ALA A 27 -9.48 42.08 6.79
C ALA A 27 -10.52 42.06 7.93
N GLN A 28 -11.45 41.10 7.92
CA GLN A 28 -12.24 40.79 9.11
C GLN A 28 -11.28 40.34 10.22
N ALA A 29 -11.36 41.01 11.36
CA ALA A 29 -10.65 40.60 12.57
C ALA A 29 -11.02 39.15 12.94
N PRO A 30 -10.07 38.35 13.48
CA PRO A 30 -10.40 37.04 14.00
C PRO A 30 -11.46 37.17 15.09
N ILE A 31 -12.53 36.39 14.98
CA ILE A 31 -13.55 36.27 16.01
C ILE A 31 -12.87 35.57 17.20
N THR A 32 -12.39 36.33 18.18
CA THR A 32 -11.95 35.74 19.44
C THR A 32 -13.21 35.32 20.20
N PRO A 33 -13.46 34.00 20.41
CA PRO A 33 -14.59 33.59 21.23
C PRO A 33 -14.37 34.15 22.64
N ASN A 34 -15.42 34.74 23.24
CA ASN A 34 -15.39 35.23 24.61
C ASN A 34 -14.98 34.08 25.53
N THR A 35 -13.73 34.09 26.01
CA THR A 35 -13.15 33.01 26.83
C THR A 35 -13.92 32.77 28.12
N SER A 36 -14.59 33.81 28.63
CA SER A 36 -15.50 33.74 29.77
C SER A 36 -16.72 32.82 29.53
N SER A 37 -17.24 32.77 28.31
CA SER A 37 -18.43 31.97 27.97
C SER A 37 -18.11 30.47 27.80
N LEU A 38 -16.92 30.15 27.30
CA LEU A 38 -16.46 28.77 27.17
C LEU A 38 -16.11 28.16 28.53
N GLN A 39 -15.48 28.95 29.41
CA GLN A 39 -15.15 28.52 30.77
C GLN A 39 -16.41 28.30 31.62
N SER A 40 -17.48 29.07 31.41
CA SER A 40 -18.77 28.84 32.09
C SER A 40 -19.45 27.55 31.65
N CYS A 41 -19.41 27.19 30.36
CA CYS A 41 -19.94 25.89 29.91
C CYS A 41 -19.11 24.73 30.45
N ALA A 42 -17.79 24.87 30.53
CA ALA A 42 -16.90 23.84 31.08
C ALA A 42 -17.18 23.50 32.56
N ALA A 43 -17.74 24.44 33.33
CA ALA A 43 -18.08 24.24 34.74
C ALA A 43 -19.42 23.48 34.95
N VAL A 44 -20.19 23.22 33.90
CA VAL A 44 -21.46 22.46 33.99
C VAL A 44 -21.16 20.97 34.20
N VAL A 45 -21.73 20.40 35.26
CA VAL A 45 -21.45 19.02 35.71
C VAL A 45 -22.19 17.98 34.86
N SER A 46 -23.42 18.29 34.43
CA SER A 46 -24.22 17.40 33.57
C SER A 46 -23.69 17.43 32.14
N ASP A 47 -23.35 16.26 31.60
CA ASP A 47 -22.73 16.13 30.27
C ASP A 47 -23.64 16.65 29.15
N ASN A 48 -24.95 16.36 29.21
CA ASN A 48 -25.91 16.81 28.19
C ASN A 48 -26.14 18.33 28.24
N GLU A 49 -26.17 18.92 29.43
CA GLU A 49 -26.34 20.37 29.60
C GLU A 49 -25.07 21.13 29.22
N ARG A 50 -23.91 20.56 29.54
CA ARG A 50 -22.61 21.10 29.12
C ARG A 50 -22.50 21.13 27.60
N LEU A 51 -22.90 20.05 26.92
CA LEU A 51 -22.88 19.98 25.46
C LEU A 51 -23.83 21.01 24.84
N ALA A 52 -25.07 21.10 25.32
CA ALA A 52 -26.03 22.09 24.86
C ALA A 52 -25.55 23.54 25.06
N CYS A 53 -24.84 23.81 26.17
CA CYS A 53 -24.23 25.11 26.44
C CYS A 53 -23.18 25.49 25.39
N PHE A 54 -22.31 24.55 25.01
CA PHE A 54 -21.34 24.79 23.95
C PHE A 54 -22.01 24.99 22.59
N ASP A 55 -22.98 24.14 22.23
CA ASP A 55 -23.69 24.23 20.96
C ASP A 55 -24.41 25.58 20.78
N ALA A 56 -24.95 26.14 21.86
CA ALA A 56 -25.59 27.45 21.86
C ALA A 56 -24.60 28.61 21.62
N LEU A 57 -23.32 28.45 21.98
CA LEU A 57 -22.29 29.47 21.76
C LEU A 57 -21.76 29.49 20.32
N VAL A 58 -21.84 28.37 19.61
CA VAL A 58 -21.27 28.21 18.26
C VAL A 58 -22.32 28.08 17.16
N SER A 59 -23.61 27.98 17.49
CA SER A 59 -24.67 27.92 16.49
C SER A 59 -24.78 29.25 15.73
N PRO A 60 -24.53 29.29 14.40
CA PRO A 60 -24.82 30.47 13.60
C PRO A 60 -26.35 30.70 13.55
N PRO A 61 -26.81 31.96 13.39
CA PRO A 61 -28.24 32.22 13.27
C PRO A 61 -28.78 31.58 12.00
N SER A 62 -29.47 30.45 12.16
CA SER A 62 -30.32 29.67 11.22
C SER A 62 -29.98 29.66 9.71
N PRO A 63 -29.99 28.49 9.05
CA PRO A 63 -29.81 28.41 7.60
C PRO A 63 -30.93 29.14 6.84
N MET A 64 -30.54 29.95 5.84
CA MET A 64 -31.43 30.59 4.87
C MET A 64 -32.41 29.59 4.26
N THR A 65 -33.70 29.74 4.55
CA THR A 65 -34.78 29.10 3.79
C THR A 65 -35.14 29.98 2.59
N ARG A 66 -34.99 29.44 1.38
CA ARG A 66 -35.55 30.05 0.16
C ARG A 66 -37.06 29.80 0.17
N SER A 67 -37.83 30.85 0.43
CA SER A 67 -39.30 30.82 0.32
C SER A 67 -39.71 30.71 -1.15
N GLY A 68 -40.55 29.70 -1.44
CA GLY A 68 -41.51 29.73 -2.53
C GLY A 68 -42.91 29.85 -1.92
N ASN A 69 -43.47 31.06 -2.02
CA ASN A 69 -44.89 31.43 -2.03
C ASN A 69 -45.83 30.91 -0.93
N GLY A 70 -46.38 31.85 -0.15
CA GLY A 70 -47.79 31.80 0.26
C GLY A 70 -48.06 31.91 1.75
N ALA A 71 -48.32 33.15 2.19
CA ALA A 71 -49.02 33.65 3.37
C ALA A 71 -49.60 32.73 4.47
N TRP A 72 -49.54 33.32 5.67
CA TRP A 72 -49.83 32.87 7.03
C TRP A 72 -51.32 32.77 7.39
N TYR A 73 -51.69 31.77 8.19
CA TYR A 73 -52.56 31.95 9.36
C TYR A 73 -52.15 30.97 10.46
N GLY A 74 -51.94 31.50 11.66
CA GLY A 74 -51.69 30.71 12.87
C GLY A 74 -52.99 30.35 13.59
N THR A 75 -52.91 29.30 14.41
CA THR A 75 -53.47 29.15 15.76
C THR A 75 -53.13 27.74 16.25
N ALA A 76 -52.34 27.61 17.33
CA ALA A 76 -52.45 26.50 18.27
C ALA A 76 -53.64 26.81 19.21
N PRO A 77 -54.36 25.85 19.83
CA PRO A 77 -53.91 24.57 20.42
C PRO A 77 -54.78 23.38 19.92
N GLU A 78 -54.63 22.11 20.29
CA GLU A 78 -54.60 21.51 21.62
C GLU A 78 -54.31 19.99 21.50
N SER A 79 -53.79 19.43 22.60
CA SER A 79 -53.41 18.04 22.81
C SER A 79 -54.48 17.02 22.40
N THR A 80 -54.14 16.13 21.47
CA THR A 80 -54.65 14.75 21.44
C THR A 80 -53.52 13.78 21.13
N ALA A 81 -53.45 12.71 21.93
CA ALA A 81 -52.45 11.66 21.81
C ALA A 81 -52.55 10.94 20.45
N VAL A 82 -51.41 10.82 19.75
CA VAL A 82 -51.25 10.03 18.53
C VAL A 82 -50.19 8.94 18.82
N PRO A 83 -50.45 7.67 18.44
CA PRO A 83 -49.57 6.53 18.74
C PRO A 83 -48.17 6.68 18.15
N PRO A 84 -47.16 5.94 18.65
CA PRO A 84 -45.78 6.08 18.19
C PRO A 84 -45.71 5.89 16.67
N ALA A 85 -45.28 6.95 15.98
CA ALA A 85 -44.92 6.89 14.58
C ALA A 85 -43.82 5.82 14.43
N THR A 86 -44.13 4.80 13.65
CA THR A 86 -43.18 3.82 13.16
C THR A 86 -42.01 4.58 12.54
N ALA A 87 -40.80 4.31 13.03
CA ALA A 87 -39.59 4.86 12.45
C ALA A 87 -39.58 4.50 10.95
N ALA A 88 -39.78 5.50 10.10
CA ALA A 88 -39.52 5.37 8.68
C ALA A 88 -38.03 5.05 8.53
N GLN A 89 -37.73 3.76 8.35
CA GLN A 89 -36.38 3.32 8.01
C GLN A 89 -36.02 3.99 6.69
N LEU A 90 -35.07 4.92 6.75
CA LEU A 90 -34.34 5.40 5.59
C LEU A 90 -33.59 4.21 4.99
N THR A 91 -34.25 3.47 4.10
CA THR A 91 -33.59 2.52 3.21
C THR A 91 -32.84 3.32 2.16
N LEU A 92 -31.55 3.52 2.41
CA LEU A 92 -30.62 3.89 1.33
C LEU A 92 -30.75 2.82 0.25
N PRO A 93 -30.93 3.17 -1.04
CA PRO A 93 -30.84 2.19 -2.11
C PRO A 93 -29.40 1.67 -2.12
N VAL A 94 -29.19 0.50 -1.53
CA VAL A 94 -28.02 -0.31 -1.82
C VAL A 94 -28.16 -0.63 -3.30
N ALA A 95 -27.37 0.04 -4.14
CA ALA A 95 -27.15 -0.39 -5.51
C ALA A 95 -26.84 -1.90 -5.44
N ALA A 96 -27.74 -2.71 -6.00
CA ALA A 96 -27.54 -4.14 -6.06
C ALA A 96 -26.17 -4.39 -6.66
N ALA A 97 -25.30 -5.04 -5.89
CA ALA A 97 -24.07 -5.60 -6.45
C ALA A 97 -24.49 -6.44 -7.67
N PRO A 98 -23.81 -6.33 -8.82
CA PRO A 98 -24.13 -7.15 -9.97
C PRO A 98 -24.15 -8.61 -9.53
N ALA A 99 -25.24 -9.29 -9.85
CA ALA A 99 -25.47 -10.68 -9.47
C ALA A 99 -24.35 -11.54 -10.07
N ASP A 100 -23.49 -12.09 -9.20
CA ASP A 100 -22.51 -13.12 -9.54
C ASP A 100 -23.29 -14.40 -9.86
N THR A 101 -23.43 -14.73 -11.14
CA THR A 101 -23.76 -16.08 -11.59
C THR A 101 -22.45 -16.83 -11.80
N ASP A 102 -21.81 -17.23 -10.72
CA ASP A 102 -20.71 -18.19 -10.74
C ASP A 102 -20.99 -19.29 -9.71
N ASN A 103 -20.48 -20.50 -9.91
CA ASN A 103 -20.79 -21.70 -9.12
C ASN A 103 -20.25 -21.67 -7.66
N GLY A 104 -20.21 -20.50 -7.03
CA GLY A 104 -20.14 -20.29 -5.58
C GLY A 104 -18.76 -19.94 -5.01
N GLU A 105 -17.66 -20.21 -5.73
CA GLU A 105 -16.31 -20.09 -5.16
C GLU A 105 -15.27 -19.32 -6.01
N GLY A 106 -15.44 -19.16 -7.34
CA GLY A 106 -14.55 -18.37 -8.21
C GLY A 106 -13.05 -18.62 -8.00
N CYS A 107 -12.28 -17.56 -7.73
CA CYS A 107 -10.85 -17.61 -7.38
C CYS A 107 -10.52 -18.48 -6.14
N ARG A 108 -11.51 -18.88 -5.33
CA ARG A 108 -11.34 -19.79 -4.18
C ARG A 108 -11.58 -21.26 -4.51
N ASN A 109 -12.03 -21.57 -5.72
CA ASN A 109 -12.26 -22.95 -6.14
C ASN A 109 -10.92 -23.66 -6.43
N HIS A 110 -10.52 -24.58 -5.54
CA HIS A 110 -9.25 -25.30 -5.63
C HIS A 110 -9.16 -26.35 -6.76
N ASP A 111 -10.25 -26.59 -7.51
CA ASP A 111 -10.22 -27.45 -8.70
C ASP A 111 -9.45 -26.79 -9.86
N TYR A 112 -9.32 -25.46 -9.85
CA TYR A 112 -8.49 -24.71 -10.80
C TYR A 112 -7.07 -24.53 -10.29
N ASP A 113 -6.09 -24.43 -11.20
CA ASP A 113 -4.70 -24.25 -10.82
C ASP A 113 -4.45 -22.91 -10.10
N THR A 114 -3.47 -22.94 -9.19
CA THR A 114 -3.16 -21.80 -8.31
C THR A 114 -2.78 -20.54 -9.06
N THR A 115 -2.12 -20.65 -10.22
CA THR A 115 -1.72 -19.48 -11.01
C THR A 115 -2.95 -18.79 -11.63
N SER A 116 -3.88 -19.58 -12.16
CA SER A 116 -5.16 -19.08 -12.69
C SER A 116 -6.01 -18.44 -11.60
N ARG A 117 -6.14 -19.08 -10.43
CA ARG A 117 -6.85 -18.49 -9.28
C ARG A 117 -6.20 -17.22 -8.76
N MET A 118 -4.87 -17.22 -8.66
CA MET A 118 -4.14 -16.06 -8.15
C MET A 118 -4.34 -14.86 -9.08
N TRP A 119 -4.25 -15.00 -10.39
CA TRP A 119 -4.40 -13.85 -11.30
C TRP A 119 -5.77 -13.71 -11.93
N GLU A 120 -6.70 -14.60 -11.60
CA GLU A 120 -8.07 -14.67 -12.10
C GLU A 120 -8.10 -14.60 -13.62
N LEU A 121 -7.35 -15.52 -14.22
CA LEU A 121 -7.01 -15.52 -15.64
C LEU A 121 -8.16 -15.98 -16.54
N THR A 122 -9.20 -16.59 -15.97
CA THR A 122 -10.36 -17.13 -16.68
C THR A 122 -11.68 -16.70 -16.06
N SER A 123 -12.79 -16.93 -16.77
CA SER A 123 -14.11 -16.56 -16.25
C SER A 123 -14.49 -17.33 -15.00
N GLU A 124 -14.04 -18.58 -14.87
CA GLU A 124 -14.34 -19.46 -13.72
C GLU A 124 -13.43 -19.21 -12.51
N THR A 125 -12.36 -18.44 -12.69
CA THR A 125 -11.45 -18.04 -11.61
C THR A 125 -11.63 -16.58 -11.23
N ASP A 126 -12.62 -15.87 -11.79
CA ASP A 126 -12.92 -14.48 -11.47
C ASP A 126 -13.67 -14.37 -10.13
N CYS A 127 -13.21 -13.50 -9.24
CA CYS A 127 -13.86 -13.16 -7.98
C CYS A 127 -14.45 -11.74 -7.99
N GLY A 128 -14.42 -11.05 -9.13
CA GLY A 128 -14.99 -9.73 -9.32
C GLY A 128 -14.09 -8.58 -8.88
N ASN A 129 -14.47 -7.36 -9.28
CA ASN A 129 -13.71 -6.15 -9.02
C ASN A 129 -13.90 -5.64 -7.59
N PHE A 130 -12.93 -4.86 -7.09
CA PHE A 130 -12.95 -4.16 -5.81
C PHE A 130 -13.06 -5.02 -4.54
N ARG A 131 -12.69 -6.31 -4.63
CA ARG A 131 -12.57 -7.20 -3.47
C ARG A 131 -11.11 -7.35 -3.02
N PHE A 132 -10.83 -7.20 -1.73
CA PHE A 132 -9.49 -7.45 -1.20
C PHE A 132 -9.14 -8.93 -1.25
N ARG A 133 -7.92 -9.23 -1.67
CA ARG A 133 -7.29 -10.55 -1.64
C ARG A 133 -5.90 -10.42 -1.02
N GLY A 134 -5.38 -11.54 -0.52
CA GLY A 134 -3.93 -11.64 -0.28
C GLY A 134 -3.17 -11.38 -1.59
N TYR A 135 -1.96 -10.80 -1.49
CA TYR A 135 -1.07 -10.65 -2.65
C TYR A 135 0.26 -11.40 -2.47
N ARG A 136 1.03 -11.04 -1.45
CA ARG A 136 2.17 -11.82 -0.95
C ARG A 136 1.82 -12.44 0.41
N PRO A 137 2.58 -13.43 0.90
CA PRO A 137 2.38 -13.98 2.24
C PRO A 137 2.26 -12.88 3.31
N MET A 138 1.20 -12.88 4.10
CA MET A 138 1.13 -12.05 5.30
C MET A 138 1.93 -12.77 6.37
N ILE A 139 2.90 -12.09 6.99
CA ILE A 139 3.90 -12.75 7.86
C ILE A 139 3.96 -12.02 9.19
N PHE A 140 4.03 -12.79 10.27
CA PHE A 140 4.52 -12.35 11.56
C PHE A 140 5.61 -13.31 12.01
N ALA A 141 6.86 -12.83 12.09
CA ALA A 141 8.00 -13.69 12.38
C ALA A 141 8.99 -13.05 13.33
N LEU A 142 9.67 -13.88 14.12
CA LEU A 142 10.88 -13.48 14.82
C LEU A 142 12.06 -13.78 13.91
N SER A 143 13.00 -12.85 13.83
CA SER A 143 14.17 -12.96 12.97
C SER A 143 15.44 -12.62 13.73
N THR A 144 16.56 -13.20 13.30
CA THR A 144 17.90 -12.84 13.76
C THR A 144 18.86 -12.83 12.59
N SER A 145 19.96 -12.09 12.71
CA SER A 145 20.88 -11.87 11.61
C SER A 145 22.34 -11.97 12.05
N ASN A 146 23.23 -12.24 11.09
CA ASN A 146 24.67 -12.26 11.36
C ASN A 146 25.23 -10.85 11.69
N ARG A 147 24.59 -9.80 11.18
CA ARG A 147 24.90 -8.39 11.45
C ARG A 147 23.68 -7.50 11.24
N ILE A 148 23.67 -6.37 11.93
CA ILE A 148 22.65 -5.33 11.84
C ILE A 148 23.29 -3.99 11.48
N ASN A 149 22.57 -3.19 10.70
CA ASN A 149 23.00 -1.86 10.28
C ASN A 149 22.63 -0.84 11.36
N ARG A 150 23.63 -0.39 12.11
CA ARG A 150 23.47 0.58 13.21
C ARG A 150 23.66 2.03 12.79
N GLN A 151 24.20 2.22 11.58
CA GLN A 151 24.49 3.54 11.06
C GLN A 151 24.35 3.49 9.52
N PRO A 152 23.11 3.48 9.00
CA PRO A 152 22.88 3.41 7.56
C PRO A 152 23.53 4.57 6.82
N TYR A 153 24.03 4.28 5.63
CA TYR A 153 24.63 5.28 4.75
C TYR A 153 23.94 5.27 3.38
N SER A 154 23.80 6.43 2.77
CA SER A 154 23.45 6.55 1.34
C SER A 154 24.22 7.71 0.69
N PRO A 155 24.67 7.57 -0.56
CA PRO A 155 25.38 8.64 -1.26
C PRO A 155 24.43 9.73 -1.82
N GLY A 156 23.13 9.67 -1.51
CA GLY A 156 22.19 10.76 -1.81
C GLY A 156 22.64 12.06 -1.15
N LEU A 157 22.45 13.18 -1.85
CA LEU A 157 23.02 14.48 -1.49
C LEU A 157 22.68 14.90 -0.05
N ASP A 158 21.44 14.64 0.38
CA ASP A 158 20.92 15.01 1.69
C ASP A 158 20.88 13.84 2.69
N ASN A 159 21.34 12.65 2.30
CA ASN A 159 21.32 11.46 3.16
C ASN A 159 22.65 11.29 3.90
N GLY A 160 23.73 10.99 3.19
CA GLY A 160 25.03 10.72 3.83
C GLY A 160 24.97 9.61 4.88
N LEU A 161 25.72 9.79 5.97
CA LEU A 161 25.81 8.84 7.09
C LEU A 161 24.81 9.23 8.18
N ALA A 162 23.92 8.31 8.55
CA ALA A 162 22.95 8.54 9.62
C ALA A 162 23.60 8.57 11.01
N GLU A 163 22.83 8.99 12.01
CA GLU A 163 23.22 8.81 13.41
C GLU A 163 23.32 7.34 13.80
N TYR A 164 24.26 7.06 14.70
CA TYR A 164 24.40 5.72 15.27
C TYR A 164 23.22 5.41 16.19
N GLN A 165 22.62 4.24 16.01
CA GLN A 165 21.60 3.68 16.89
C GLN A 165 22.01 2.27 17.29
N ASP A 166 21.95 1.94 18.59
CA ASP A 166 22.38 0.64 19.11
C ASP A 166 21.32 -0.46 18.87
N TYR A 167 20.99 -0.69 17.61
CA TYR A 167 20.07 -1.74 17.22
C TYR A 167 20.63 -3.14 17.53
N GLN A 168 19.72 -4.03 17.92
CA GLN A 168 19.99 -5.42 18.24
C GLN A 168 19.66 -6.32 17.04
N ARG A 169 20.45 -7.38 16.85
CA ARG A 169 20.27 -8.35 15.75
C ARG A 169 18.89 -9.06 15.73
N PRO A 170 18.28 -9.46 16.86
CA PRO A 170 16.94 -10.01 16.85
C PRO A 170 15.88 -8.93 16.57
N GLU A 171 14.99 -9.20 15.63
CA GLU A 171 13.92 -8.29 15.20
C GLU A 171 12.64 -9.07 14.92
N THR A 172 11.49 -8.48 15.21
CA THR A 172 10.20 -8.97 14.72
C THR A 172 9.97 -8.43 13.30
N ARG A 173 9.62 -9.31 12.36
CA ARG A 173 9.25 -8.98 10.98
C ARG A 173 7.75 -9.10 10.81
N ILE A 174 7.16 -8.08 10.22
CA ILE A 174 5.74 -8.04 9.90
C ILE A 174 5.61 -7.70 8.41
N GLN A 175 5.00 -8.60 7.63
CA GLN A 175 4.64 -8.34 6.24
C GLN A 175 3.12 -8.34 6.12
N LEU A 176 2.57 -7.27 5.56
CA LEU A 176 1.17 -7.18 5.17
C LEU A 176 1.11 -6.96 3.66
N SER A 177 0.31 -7.74 2.94
CA SER A 177 0.27 -7.63 1.49
C SER A 177 -1.10 -7.96 0.95
N ILE A 178 -1.71 -6.96 0.33
CA ILE A 178 -3.06 -7.03 -0.22
C ILE A 178 -3.06 -6.60 -1.68
N ARG A 179 -4.07 -7.05 -2.40
CA ARG A 179 -4.40 -6.53 -3.73
C ARG A 179 -5.89 -6.51 -3.97
N THR A 180 -6.29 -5.75 -4.96
CA THR A 180 -7.66 -5.69 -5.45
C THR A 180 -7.65 -5.56 -6.97
N LYS A 181 -8.59 -6.26 -7.62
CA LYS A 181 -8.83 -6.13 -9.05
C LYS A 181 -9.60 -4.84 -9.29
N LEU A 182 -9.07 -3.93 -10.09
CA LEU A 182 -9.70 -2.64 -10.42
C LEU A 182 -10.60 -2.75 -11.65
N ALA A 183 -10.19 -3.53 -12.63
CA ALA A 183 -10.93 -3.78 -13.85
C ALA A 183 -10.52 -5.13 -14.44
N SER A 184 -11.42 -5.75 -15.20
CA SER A 184 -11.20 -6.94 -16.02
C SER A 184 -11.71 -6.70 -17.44
N ASN A 185 -11.30 -7.56 -18.38
CA ASN A 185 -11.78 -7.56 -19.77
C ASN A 185 -11.49 -6.25 -20.50
N ILE A 186 -10.29 -5.71 -20.31
CA ILE A 186 -9.87 -4.47 -20.96
C ILE A 186 -9.57 -4.75 -22.43
N PHE A 187 -8.90 -5.87 -22.71
CA PHE A 187 -8.52 -6.29 -24.04
C PHE A 187 -8.96 -7.73 -24.37
N THR A 188 -9.43 -8.53 -23.40
CA THR A 188 -10.10 -9.80 -23.66
C THR A 188 -11.61 -9.59 -23.85
N SER A 189 -12.24 -10.37 -24.73
CA SER A 189 -13.69 -10.30 -24.93
C SER A 189 -14.44 -11.21 -23.96
N ASP A 190 -15.69 -10.88 -23.63
CA ASP A 190 -16.54 -11.72 -22.79
C ASP A 190 -16.87 -13.09 -23.39
N ALA A 191 -16.77 -13.22 -24.72
CA ALA A 191 -16.92 -14.49 -25.41
C ALA A 191 -15.68 -15.40 -25.26
N SER A 192 -14.53 -14.84 -24.85
CA SER A 192 -13.34 -15.63 -24.54
C SER A 192 -13.37 -16.11 -23.10
N ASN A 193 -12.90 -17.32 -22.81
CA ASN A 193 -12.69 -17.76 -21.42
C ASN A 193 -11.48 -17.05 -20.75
N LYS A 194 -10.96 -15.98 -21.33
CA LYS A 194 -9.78 -15.26 -20.84
C LYS A 194 -10.22 -13.99 -20.14
N ARG A 195 -9.59 -13.70 -19.02
CA ARG A 195 -9.81 -12.50 -18.23
C ARG A 195 -8.48 -11.79 -18.05
N ASP A 196 -8.22 -10.76 -18.85
CA ASP A 196 -7.17 -9.79 -18.52
C ASP A 196 -7.66 -8.85 -17.42
N SER A 197 -6.73 -8.27 -16.65
CA SER A 197 -7.10 -7.49 -15.47
C SER A 197 -6.08 -6.45 -15.09
N LEU A 198 -6.58 -5.30 -14.62
CA LEU A 198 -5.83 -4.27 -13.93
C LEU A 198 -5.96 -4.46 -12.42
N TRP A 199 -4.84 -4.45 -11.71
CA TRP A 199 -4.74 -4.72 -10.29
C TRP A 199 -4.02 -3.59 -9.57
N PHE A 200 -4.53 -3.23 -8.39
CA PHE A 200 -3.77 -2.46 -7.41
C PHE A 200 -3.27 -3.39 -6.32
N GLY A 201 -2.00 -3.28 -5.97
CA GLY A 201 -1.36 -4.01 -4.88
C GLY A 201 -0.72 -3.06 -3.87
N PHE A 202 -0.68 -3.48 -2.62
CA PHE A 202 0.04 -2.77 -1.57
C PHE A 202 0.72 -3.78 -0.64
N THR A 203 2.03 -3.66 -0.48
CA THR A 203 2.82 -4.44 0.47
C THR A 203 3.52 -3.53 1.47
N SER A 204 3.44 -3.85 2.75
CA SER A 204 4.19 -3.21 3.83
C SER A 204 5.09 -4.23 4.50
N ASN A 205 6.37 -3.90 4.69
CA ASN A 205 7.36 -4.73 5.38
C ASN A 205 7.99 -3.97 6.54
N SER A 206 7.72 -4.38 7.78
CA SER A 206 8.19 -3.71 9.00
C SER A 206 9.21 -4.55 9.77
N TYR A 207 10.25 -3.87 10.27
CA TYR A 207 11.36 -4.43 11.04
C TYR A 207 11.35 -3.80 12.43
N TRP A 208 10.86 -4.55 13.41
CA TRP A 208 10.60 -4.06 14.75
C TRP A 208 11.64 -4.55 15.75
N GLN A 209 12.27 -3.62 16.46
CA GLN A 209 13.20 -3.90 17.55
C GLN A 209 12.44 -4.28 18.84
N ALA A 210 11.50 -5.23 18.74
CA ALA A 210 10.58 -5.62 19.82
C ALA A 210 11.28 -6.00 21.14
N PHE A 211 12.51 -6.47 21.05
CA PHE A 211 13.32 -6.92 22.19
C PHE A 211 14.28 -5.85 22.73
N ASN A 212 14.45 -4.73 22.02
CA ASN A 212 15.40 -3.69 22.38
C ASN A 212 14.79 -2.71 23.39
N GLY A 213 14.79 -3.10 24.67
CA GLY A 213 14.28 -2.28 25.77
C GLY A 213 15.01 -0.94 25.92
N THR A 214 16.33 -0.89 25.64
CA THR A 214 17.15 0.32 25.78
C THR A 214 16.73 1.43 24.81
N LEU A 215 16.23 1.08 23.63
CA LEU A 215 15.74 2.05 22.63
C LEU A 215 14.22 2.23 22.67
N SER A 216 13.52 1.72 23.69
CA SER A 216 12.05 1.72 23.77
C SER A 216 11.36 0.97 22.62
N ARG A 217 12.01 -0.10 22.14
CA ARG A 217 11.47 -1.06 21.15
C ARG A 217 10.92 -0.41 19.87
N PRO A 218 11.73 0.39 19.13
CA PRO A 218 11.26 1.15 17.98
C PRO A 218 11.12 0.26 16.74
N PHE A 219 10.32 0.69 15.76
CA PHE A 219 10.48 0.17 14.41
C PHE A 219 11.77 0.75 13.81
N ARG A 220 12.69 -0.12 13.38
CA ARG A 220 13.92 0.32 12.70
C ARG A 220 13.62 0.78 11.28
N ASN A 221 12.70 0.10 10.61
CA ASN A 221 12.31 0.43 9.24
C ASN A 221 10.92 -0.13 8.92
N THR A 222 10.19 0.55 8.04
CA THR A 222 9.01 0.01 7.37
C THR A 222 9.08 0.39 5.91
N ASP A 223 9.00 -0.58 5.00
CA ASP A 223 8.97 -0.35 3.55
C ASP A 223 7.53 -0.43 3.04
N TYR A 224 7.05 0.62 2.40
CA TYR A 224 5.75 0.71 1.75
C TYR A 224 5.90 0.52 0.24
N GLN A 225 5.15 -0.40 -0.34
CA GLN A 225 5.29 -0.82 -1.73
C GLN A 225 3.91 -0.91 -2.43
N PRO A 226 3.33 0.22 -2.89
CA PRO A 226 2.20 0.19 -3.80
C PRO A 226 2.61 -0.21 -5.23
N GLU A 227 1.75 -0.95 -5.91
CA GLU A 227 1.93 -1.39 -7.31
C GLU A 227 0.61 -1.24 -8.08
N LEU A 228 0.70 -0.85 -9.35
CA LEU A 228 -0.40 -0.97 -10.31
C LEU A 228 0.06 -1.90 -11.42
N MET A 229 -0.72 -2.93 -11.71
CA MET A 229 -0.28 -4.09 -12.49
C MET A 229 -1.37 -4.48 -13.49
N TYR A 230 -1.03 -4.49 -14.76
CA TYR A 230 -1.86 -5.08 -15.79
C TYR A 230 -1.38 -6.49 -16.10
N VAL A 231 -2.30 -7.44 -16.13
CA VAL A 231 -2.03 -8.87 -16.35
C VAL A 231 -2.87 -9.39 -17.50
N TYR A 232 -2.21 -10.00 -18.47
CA TYR A 232 -2.82 -10.60 -19.64
C TYR A 232 -2.65 -12.14 -19.60
N PRO A 233 -3.74 -12.92 -19.67
CA PRO A 233 -3.69 -14.36 -19.65
C PRO A 233 -3.07 -14.93 -20.94
N LEU A 234 -2.13 -15.85 -20.76
CA LEU A 234 -1.48 -16.61 -21.82
C LEU A 234 -1.76 -18.11 -21.60
N GLU A 235 -1.77 -18.86 -22.69
CA GLU A 235 -1.98 -20.33 -22.64
C GLU A 235 -0.99 -21.03 -23.57
N TRP A 236 0.25 -20.53 -23.61
CA TRP A 236 1.26 -21.08 -24.51
C TRP A 236 1.88 -22.32 -23.88
N LYS A 237 1.62 -23.47 -24.49
CA LYS A 237 2.29 -24.72 -24.15
C LYS A 237 3.76 -24.63 -24.55
N LEU A 238 4.63 -24.98 -23.62
CA LEU A 238 6.08 -25.07 -23.83
C LEU A 238 6.48 -26.56 -23.86
N LEU A 239 7.77 -26.84 -23.75
CA LEU A 239 8.28 -28.22 -23.71
C LEU A 239 7.77 -28.95 -22.46
N GLY A 240 7.31 -30.20 -22.63
CA GLY A 240 6.80 -31.03 -21.54
C GLY A 240 5.41 -30.57 -21.04
N GLN A 241 5.25 -30.48 -19.72
CA GLN A 241 4.01 -30.01 -19.08
C GLN A 241 3.98 -28.48 -18.88
N ALA A 242 5.07 -27.80 -19.22
CA ALA A 242 5.24 -26.39 -18.92
C ALA A 242 4.28 -25.50 -19.74
N LYS A 243 3.71 -24.49 -19.10
CA LYS A 243 2.77 -23.54 -19.69
C LYS A 243 3.13 -22.13 -19.26
N LEU A 244 3.33 -21.22 -20.21
CA LEU A 244 3.34 -19.79 -19.92
C LEU A 244 1.89 -19.34 -19.70
N ARG A 245 1.59 -18.88 -18.47
CA ARG A 245 0.23 -18.61 -17.99
C ARG A 245 -0.18 -17.15 -18.10
N TYR A 246 0.76 -16.22 -17.95
CA TYR A 246 0.47 -14.80 -18.12
C TYR A 246 1.72 -14.01 -18.43
N ALA A 247 1.50 -12.85 -19.03
CA ALA A 247 2.45 -11.74 -19.07
C ALA A 247 1.80 -10.52 -18.43
N GLY A 248 2.61 -9.64 -17.83
CA GLY A 248 2.12 -8.43 -17.22
C GLY A 248 3.11 -7.29 -17.28
N LEU A 249 2.58 -6.09 -17.11
CA LEU A 249 3.31 -4.85 -16.98
C LEU A 249 2.86 -4.16 -15.70
N GLY A 250 3.76 -3.45 -15.03
CA GLY A 250 3.37 -2.69 -13.86
C GLY A 250 4.25 -1.51 -13.57
N ILE A 251 3.69 -0.61 -12.76
CA ILE A 251 4.42 0.46 -12.09
C ILE A 251 4.47 0.16 -10.61
N ASN A 252 5.60 0.47 -10.01
CA ASN A 252 5.82 0.27 -8.60
C ASN A 252 6.54 1.49 -8.01
N HIS A 253 6.02 1.95 -6.88
CA HIS A 253 6.75 2.81 -5.96
C HIS A 253 7.17 1.98 -4.75
N GLN A 254 8.36 2.23 -4.21
CA GLN A 254 8.75 1.67 -2.93
C GLN A 254 9.51 2.73 -2.14
N SER A 255 9.10 3.00 -0.91
CA SER A 255 9.77 3.93 -0.01
C SER A 255 9.66 3.47 1.43
N ASN A 256 10.54 3.98 2.29
CA ASN A 256 10.47 3.68 3.72
C ASN A 256 9.73 4.73 4.56
N GLY A 257 9.24 5.79 3.92
CA GLY A 257 8.49 6.88 4.57
C GLY A 257 9.28 7.68 5.60
N GLN A 258 10.61 7.61 5.60
CA GLN A 258 11.46 8.35 6.54
C GLN A 258 11.97 9.67 5.95
N SER A 259 12.34 10.60 6.83
CA SER A 259 13.03 11.84 6.46
C SER A 259 14.54 11.59 6.30
N ASN A 260 15.23 12.54 5.65
CA ASN A 260 16.69 12.55 5.62
C ASN A 260 17.28 12.58 7.04
N PRO A 261 18.38 11.85 7.31
CA PRO A 261 19.21 11.10 6.37
C PRO A 261 18.74 9.65 6.05
N LEU A 262 17.67 9.18 6.69
CA LEU A 262 17.19 7.80 6.61
C LEU A 262 16.23 7.54 5.45
N SER A 263 15.76 8.58 4.75
CA SER A 263 14.89 8.47 3.58
C SER A 263 15.46 7.50 2.54
N ARG A 264 14.65 6.56 2.06
CA ARG A 264 14.96 5.69 0.93
C ARG A 264 13.73 5.57 0.06
N SER A 265 13.90 5.75 -1.24
CA SER A 265 12.81 5.62 -2.20
C SER A 265 13.32 5.31 -3.61
N TRP A 266 12.45 4.72 -4.41
CA TRP A 266 12.68 4.52 -5.84
C TRP A 266 11.38 4.14 -6.53
N ASN A 267 11.32 4.44 -7.83
CA ASN A 267 10.20 4.12 -8.70
C ASN A 267 10.64 3.19 -9.83
N ARG A 268 9.77 2.28 -10.26
CA ARG A 268 10.07 1.25 -11.26
C ARG A 268 8.91 1.03 -12.22
N TYR A 269 9.24 0.88 -13.50
CA TYR A 269 8.41 0.12 -14.43
C TYR A 269 8.91 -1.32 -14.44
N TYR A 270 8.04 -2.31 -14.53
CA TYR A 270 8.44 -3.70 -14.62
C TYR A 270 7.57 -4.50 -15.58
N MET A 271 8.15 -5.55 -16.14
CA MET A 271 7.45 -6.63 -16.81
C MET A 271 7.49 -7.87 -15.92
N MET A 272 6.48 -8.73 -16.03
CA MET A 272 6.43 -10.00 -15.34
C MET A 272 5.89 -11.11 -16.23
N LEU A 273 6.43 -12.31 -16.05
CA LEU A 273 5.97 -13.53 -16.71
C LEU A 273 5.72 -14.59 -15.63
N GLY A 274 4.61 -15.32 -15.74
CA GLY A 274 4.30 -16.45 -14.88
C GLY A 274 4.13 -17.73 -15.67
N LEU A 275 4.74 -18.79 -15.16
CA LEU A 275 4.84 -20.08 -15.82
C LEU A 275 4.57 -21.20 -14.82
N ASP A 276 3.77 -22.18 -15.21
CA ASP A 276 3.62 -23.44 -14.48
C ASP A 276 4.47 -24.48 -15.19
N VAL A 277 5.43 -25.09 -14.50
CA VAL A 277 6.22 -26.21 -15.08
C VAL A 277 5.39 -27.49 -15.08
N ASN A 278 4.66 -27.69 -14.00
CA ASN A 278 3.69 -28.76 -13.75
C ASN A 278 2.71 -28.25 -12.66
N PRO A 279 1.73 -29.05 -12.18
CA PRO A 279 0.78 -28.59 -11.16
C PRO A 279 1.42 -28.13 -9.84
N GLU A 280 2.59 -28.63 -9.48
CA GLU A 280 3.26 -28.37 -8.21
C GLU A 280 4.32 -27.25 -8.27
N VAL A 281 4.86 -26.94 -9.45
CA VAL A 281 6.00 -26.03 -9.63
C VAL A 281 5.60 -24.82 -10.46
N ARG A 282 5.66 -23.65 -9.82
CA ARG A 282 5.31 -22.34 -10.39
C ARG A 282 6.54 -21.45 -10.41
N LEU A 283 6.79 -20.82 -11.55
CA LEU A 283 7.90 -19.89 -11.76
C LEU A 283 7.35 -18.50 -12.10
N GLN A 284 8.00 -17.46 -11.58
CA GLN A 284 7.76 -16.08 -11.97
C GLN A 284 9.09 -15.40 -12.25
N ALA A 285 9.15 -14.63 -13.33
CA ALA A 285 10.25 -13.73 -13.59
C ALA A 285 9.74 -12.28 -13.66
N ARG A 286 10.43 -11.37 -13.00
CA ARG A 286 10.21 -9.93 -13.11
C ARG A 286 11.49 -9.25 -13.58
N LEU A 287 11.37 -8.36 -14.54
CA LEU A 287 12.45 -7.46 -14.95
C LEU A 287 11.95 -6.03 -14.78
N TRP A 288 12.79 -5.16 -14.22
CA TRP A 288 12.40 -3.78 -13.99
C TRP A 288 13.46 -2.78 -14.42
N HIS A 289 12.98 -1.61 -14.80
CA HIS A 289 13.77 -0.43 -15.03
C HIS A 289 13.46 0.61 -13.96
N ARG A 290 14.50 1.10 -13.27
CA ARG A 290 14.37 2.20 -12.33
C ARG A 290 14.06 3.48 -13.10
N ILE A 291 13.03 4.20 -12.68
CA ILE A 291 12.72 5.54 -13.18
C ILE A 291 13.77 6.51 -12.63
N LYS A 292 14.39 7.31 -13.50
CA LYS A 292 15.41 8.27 -13.08
C LYS A 292 14.77 9.40 -12.27
N GLU A 293 15.45 9.79 -11.21
CA GLU A 293 15.12 10.92 -10.35
C GLU A 293 16.20 11.99 -10.49
N ASP A 294 15.86 13.25 -10.22
CA ASP A 294 16.86 14.32 -10.15
C ASP A 294 17.91 13.99 -9.08
N ALA A 295 19.19 14.25 -9.34
CA ALA A 295 20.27 13.90 -8.40
C ALA A 295 20.09 14.54 -7.01
N ALA A 296 19.47 15.72 -6.94
CA ALA A 296 19.15 16.42 -5.70
C ALA A 296 17.99 15.79 -4.90
N LYS A 297 17.23 14.87 -5.51
CA LYS A 297 16.07 14.18 -4.92
C LYS A 297 16.24 12.65 -4.89
N ASP A 298 17.40 12.15 -5.33
CA ASP A 298 17.70 10.72 -5.33
C ASP A 298 18.25 10.32 -3.95
N ASP A 299 17.38 9.72 -3.13
CA ASP A 299 17.70 9.25 -1.79
C ASP A 299 18.79 8.15 -1.77
N ASN A 300 18.88 7.38 -2.86
CA ASN A 300 19.75 6.20 -2.95
C ASN A 300 20.26 6.02 -4.38
N PRO A 301 21.20 6.90 -4.81
CA PRO A 301 21.90 6.72 -6.06
C PRO A 301 22.57 5.35 -6.07
N ASN A 302 22.38 4.60 -7.16
CA ASN A 302 22.89 3.25 -7.38
C ASN A 302 22.14 2.10 -6.67
N ILE A 303 20.92 2.30 -6.15
CA ILE A 303 20.12 1.19 -5.57
C ILE A 303 19.99 -0.04 -6.50
N SER A 304 19.90 0.19 -7.81
CA SER A 304 19.84 -0.88 -8.83
C SER A 304 21.12 -1.72 -8.95
N ASP A 305 22.24 -1.26 -8.40
CA ASP A 305 23.49 -2.02 -8.38
C ASP A 305 23.58 -2.93 -7.14
N TYR A 306 22.61 -2.88 -6.24
CA TYR A 306 22.51 -3.76 -5.06
C TYR A 306 21.29 -4.67 -5.11
N ILE A 307 20.08 -4.09 -5.09
CA ILE A 307 18.82 -4.86 -5.13
C ILE A 307 18.65 -5.49 -6.52
N GLY A 308 19.02 -4.74 -7.55
CA GLY A 308 19.16 -5.24 -8.88
C GLY A 308 18.14 -4.74 -9.89
N ARG A 309 17.95 -5.52 -10.95
CA ARG A 309 17.11 -5.22 -12.13
C ARG A 309 16.16 -6.36 -12.49
N GLY A 310 16.24 -7.48 -11.78
CA GLY A 310 15.36 -8.60 -11.98
C GLY A 310 15.22 -9.46 -10.73
N GLU A 311 14.08 -10.15 -10.68
CA GLU A 311 13.70 -11.12 -9.65
C GLU A 311 13.22 -12.38 -10.35
N PHE A 312 13.63 -13.52 -9.82
CA PHE A 312 13.13 -14.83 -10.21
C PHE A 312 12.62 -15.53 -8.97
N THR A 313 11.39 -16.02 -9.04
CA THR A 313 10.71 -16.74 -7.96
C THR A 313 10.35 -18.13 -8.44
N ALA A 314 10.69 -19.15 -7.66
CA ALA A 314 10.27 -20.53 -7.87
C ALA A 314 9.53 -21.01 -6.62
N ALA A 315 8.28 -21.42 -6.79
CA ALA A 315 7.47 -22.05 -5.75
C ALA A 315 7.26 -23.52 -6.10
N TRP A 316 7.46 -24.40 -5.12
CA TRP A 316 7.27 -25.84 -5.24
C TRP A 316 6.40 -26.34 -4.09
N ASP A 317 5.20 -26.79 -4.44
CA ASP A 317 4.29 -27.47 -3.54
C ASP A 317 4.73 -28.95 -3.43
N VAL A 318 5.61 -29.23 -2.46
CA VAL A 318 6.19 -30.57 -2.23
C VAL A 318 5.09 -31.59 -1.93
N ASN A 319 4.06 -31.16 -1.21
CA ASN A 319 2.82 -31.88 -0.96
C ASN A 319 1.74 -30.87 -0.52
N LYS A 320 0.54 -31.36 -0.19
CA LYS A 320 -0.60 -30.51 0.19
C LYS A 320 -0.36 -29.58 1.39
N THR A 321 0.58 -29.92 2.26
CA THR A 321 0.86 -29.17 3.50
C THR A 321 2.20 -28.47 3.49
N ASN A 322 3.06 -28.66 2.48
CA ASN A 322 4.41 -28.12 2.44
C ASN A 322 4.71 -27.41 1.11
N THR A 323 5.05 -26.13 1.19
CA THR A 323 5.50 -25.33 0.05
C THR A 323 6.91 -24.80 0.31
N LEU A 324 7.80 -24.94 -0.66
CA LEU A 324 9.11 -24.29 -0.69
C LEU A 324 9.08 -23.14 -1.70
N VAL A 325 9.63 -22.00 -1.33
CA VAL A 325 9.78 -20.85 -2.23
C VAL A 325 11.22 -20.38 -2.22
N MET A 326 11.76 -20.16 -3.41
CA MET A 326 13.04 -19.48 -3.62
C MET A 326 12.79 -18.19 -4.37
N THR A 327 13.28 -17.08 -3.83
CA THR A 327 13.32 -15.78 -4.51
C THR A 327 14.77 -15.35 -4.70
N ALA A 328 15.18 -15.09 -5.94
CA ALA A 328 16.51 -14.62 -6.27
C ALA A 328 16.43 -13.26 -6.97
N ARG A 329 17.24 -12.30 -6.53
CA ARG A 329 17.38 -10.98 -7.16
C ARG A 329 18.80 -10.79 -7.65
N SER A 330 18.96 -10.12 -8.79
CA SER A 330 20.27 -9.88 -9.40
C SER A 330 20.35 -8.50 -10.04
N SER A 331 21.52 -7.87 -9.93
CA SER A 331 21.85 -6.63 -10.62
C SER A 331 22.00 -6.76 -12.13
N LEU A 332 22.10 -7.99 -12.64
CA LEU A 332 22.27 -8.31 -14.07
C LEU A 332 23.47 -7.58 -14.68
N ARG A 333 24.60 -7.57 -13.95
CA ARG A 333 25.89 -7.00 -14.35
C ARG A 333 27.03 -7.99 -14.04
N SER A 334 28.21 -7.77 -14.61
CA SER A 334 29.38 -8.66 -14.47
C SER A 334 29.83 -8.86 -13.02
N ASN A 335 29.83 -7.80 -12.20
CA ASN A 335 30.09 -7.88 -10.75
C ASN A 335 28.76 -7.92 -9.99
N SER A 336 27.94 -8.94 -10.25
CA SER A 336 26.55 -8.91 -9.81
C SER A 336 26.40 -8.94 -8.29
N ARG A 337 25.70 -7.96 -7.75
CA ARG A 337 25.09 -8.03 -6.40
C ARG A 337 23.64 -8.47 -6.52
N GLY A 338 23.08 -8.87 -5.40
CA GLY A 338 21.71 -9.32 -5.31
C GLY A 338 21.43 -9.99 -3.98
N SER A 339 20.41 -10.83 -3.99
CA SER A 339 19.99 -11.60 -2.83
C SER A 339 19.35 -12.91 -3.22
N THR A 340 19.34 -13.84 -2.27
CA THR A 340 18.55 -15.05 -2.35
C THR A 340 17.78 -15.20 -1.04
N GLN A 341 16.51 -15.57 -1.15
CA GLN A 341 15.66 -15.90 -0.02
C GLN A 341 15.08 -17.30 -0.26
N LEU A 342 15.21 -18.15 0.73
CA LEU A 342 14.56 -19.45 0.79
C LEU A 342 13.49 -19.39 1.87
N GLU A 343 12.31 -19.91 1.57
CA GLU A 343 11.14 -19.90 2.45
C GLU A 343 10.52 -21.29 2.45
N TRP A 344 10.11 -21.75 3.61
CA TRP A 344 9.34 -22.97 3.80
C TRP A 344 8.06 -22.63 4.55
N PHE A 345 6.95 -23.11 4.01
CA PHE A 345 5.62 -22.96 4.58
C PHE A 345 5.05 -24.33 4.90
N HIS A 346 4.52 -24.50 6.11
CA HIS A 346 3.84 -25.72 6.54
C HIS A 346 2.43 -25.43 7.05
N THR A 347 1.39 -25.97 6.43
CA THR A 347 -0.01 -25.76 6.82
C THR A 347 -0.26 -26.33 8.21
N LEU A 348 -0.75 -25.48 9.12
CA LEU A 348 -1.11 -25.85 10.49
C LEU A 348 -2.62 -26.07 10.59
N GLY A 349 -3.05 -26.92 11.53
CA GLY A 349 -4.45 -27.02 11.95
C GLY A 349 -5.30 -28.09 11.25
N GLU A 350 -4.76 -28.83 10.28
CA GLU A 350 -5.51 -29.95 9.66
C GLU A 350 -5.88 -31.07 10.66
N GLN A 351 -5.13 -31.20 11.77
CA GLN A 351 -5.34 -32.25 12.80
C GLN A 351 -5.48 -31.70 14.24
N LEU A 352 -4.91 -30.54 14.55
CA LEU A 352 -4.85 -30.00 15.93
C LEU A 352 -6.05 -29.12 16.32
N THR A 353 -6.75 -28.52 15.36
CA THR A 353 -7.87 -27.59 15.59
C THR A 353 -9.14 -27.97 14.81
N GLY A 354 -9.19 -29.18 14.25
CA GLY A 354 -10.42 -29.78 13.69
C GLY A 354 -11.04 -29.07 12.49
N GLY A 355 -10.30 -28.27 11.71
CA GLY A 355 -10.85 -27.50 10.59
C GLY A 355 -9.85 -27.12 9.49
N LYS A 356 -10.37 -26.64 8.35
CA LYS A 356 -9.59 -26.03 7.26
C LYS A 356 -8.95 -24.74 7.80
N SER A 357 -7.61 -24.67 7.81
CA SER A 357 -6.86 -23.53 8.34
C SER A 357 -5.93 -22.96 7.27
N ASN A 358 -5.98 -21.64 7.08
CA ASN A 358 -5.06 -20.90 6.21
C ASN A 358 -3.77 -20.47 6.94
N LEU A 359 -3.63 -20.87 8.21
CA LEU A 359 -2.44 -20.59 9.00
C LEU A 359 -1.32 -21.56 8.62
N ARG A 360 -0.14 -21.00 8.33
CA ARG A 360 1.06 -21.77 8.02
C ARG A 360 2.19 -21.41 8.98
N LEU A 361 2.96 -22.39 9.43
CA LEU A 361 4.30 -22.15 9.96
C LEU A 361 5.15 -21.59 8.82
N TYR A 362 5.96 -20.59 9.11
CA TYR A 362 6.85 -19.92 8.17
C TYR A 362 8.28 -19.99 8.69
N THR A 363 9.19 -20.46 7.85
CA THR A 363 10.64 -20.39 8.10
C THR A 363 11.32 -19.79 6.88
N SER A 364 12.27 -18.87 7.08
CA SER A 364 13.00 -18.27 5.96
C SER A 364 14.46 -18.03 6.28
N LEU A 365 15.30 -18.16 5.23
CA LEU A 365 16.69 -17.76 5.22
C LEU A 365 16.91 -16.80 4.05
N PHE A 366 17.19 -15.53 4.37
CA PHE A 366 17.61 -14.50 3.42
C PHE A 366 19.14 -14.35 3.47
N SER A 367 19.80 -14.16 2.32
CA SER A 367 21.18 -13.72 2.25
C SER A 367 21.41 -12.80 1.06
N GLY A 368 22.03 -11.64 1.30
CA GLY A 368 22.37 -10.69 0.25
C GLY A 368 22.13 -9.23 0.65
N TYR A 369 21.82 -8.42 -0.34
CA TYR A 369 21.52 -6.99 -0.24
C TYR A 369 20.03 -6.72 -0.39
N GLY A 370 19.52 -5.62 0.20
CA GLY A 370 18.10 -5.27 0.04
C GLY A 370 17.14 -6.13 0.84
N ASP A 371 17.57 -6.57 2.03
CA ASP A 371 16.68 -7.17 3.03
C ASP A 371 15.55 -6.20 3.40
N SER A 372 15.86 -4.90 3.45
CA SER A 372 14.93 -3.75 3.54
C SER A 372 15.51 -2.60 2.72
N LEU A 373 14.73 -1.54 2.46
CA LEU A 373 15.26 -0.36 1.75
C LEU A 373 16.39 0.33 2.52
N ILE A 374 16.29 0.45 3.85
CA ILE A 374 17.37 1.08 4.63
C ILE A 374 18.67 0.25 4.55
N ASP A 375 18.55 -1.06 4.33
CA ASP A 375 19.67 -2.00 4.16
C ASP A 375 19.97 -2.32 2.68
N TYR A 376 19.53 -1.49 1.72
CA TYR A 376 19.72 -1.77 0.29
C TYR A 376 21.18 -2.01 -0.08
N ASN A 377 22.11 -1.26 0.51
CA ASN A 377 23.55 -1.35 0.28
C ASN A 377 24.30 -2.12 1.40
N PHE A 378 23.57 -2.82 2.28
CA PHE A 378 24.12 -3.54 3.43
C PHE A 378 23.90 -5.05 3.29
N ARG A 379 24.99 -5.81 3.13
CA ARG A 379 24.90 -7.27 3.00
C ARG A 379 24.69 -7.92 4.35
N ARG A 380 23.67 -8.77 4.47
CA ARG A 380 23.41 -9.58 5.67
C ARG A 380 22.77 -10.93 5.34
N THR A 381 22.82 -11.82 6.30
CA THR A 381 22.10 -13.09 6.31
C THR A 381 21.13 -13.07 7.48
N VAL A 382 19.86 -13.40 7.22
CA VAL A 382 18.78 -13.33 8.19
C VAL A 382 18.00 -14.63 8.19
N PHE A 383 17.86 -15.22 9.38
CA PHE A 383 17.00 -16.36 9.62
C PHE A 383 15.73 -15.89 10.33
N SER A 384 14.56 -16.34 9.87
CA SER A 384 13.25 -15.97 10.42
C SER A 384 12.39 -17.20 10.65
N VAL A 385 11.65 -17.22 11.76
CA VAL A 385 10.64 -18.24 12.08
C VAL A 385 9.39 -17.54 12.59
N GLY A 386 8.22 -17.95 12.11
CA GLY A 386 6.97 -17.31 12.46
C GLY A 386 5.77 -18.01 11.89
N VAL A 387 4.71 -17.24 11.71
CA VAL A 387 3.48 -17.69 11.06
C VAL A 387 3.20 -16.87 9.82
N SER A 388 2.49 -17.48 8.89
CA SER A 388 1.99 -16.83 7.71
C SER A 388 0.52 -17.12 7.48
N LEU A 389 -0.17 -16.13 6.94
CA LEU A 389 -1.51 -16.27 6.37
C LEU A 389 -1.40 -15.98 4.87
N LEU A 390 -2.01 -16.84 4.08
CA LEU A 390 -2.16 -16.62 2.64
C LEU A 390 -3.54 -17.11 2.21
N ASP A 391 -4.31 -16.20 1.63
CA ASP A 391 -5.65 -16.46 1.11
C ASP A 391 -5.56 -16.94 -0.34
N PHE A 392 -4.81 -18.01 -0.63
CA PHE A 392 -4.82 -18.72 -1.93
C PHE A 392 -3.99 -20.02 -1.96
#